data_AF-A0A7C4E465-F1
#
_entry.id   AF-A0A7C4E465-F1
#
_cell.length_a   1.000
_cell.length_b   1.000
_cell.length_c   1.000
_cell.angle_alpha   90.00
_cell.angle_beta   90.00
_cell.angle_gamma   90.00
#
_symmetry.space_group_name_H-M   'P 1'
#
loop_
_entity.id
_entity.type
_entity.pdbx_description
1 polymer ?
#
loop_
_entity_poly.entity_id
_entity_poly.type
_entity_poly.pdbx_seq_one_letter_code
_entity_poly.pdbx_strand_id
1 'polypeptide(L)'
;MTLRFYSAGEVHAALAWERLADALAAAFAAGAHVPLRHAHPLSETDTLLLMPAWRDSGDGGLGVKIVTVMPGNAARLCWPACSVTVSSTGMNPGHPPNGR
;
A
#
# COMPACT_ATOMS: atom_id res chain seq x y z
N MET A 1 4.27 -17.23 12.99
CA MET A 1 4.75 -16.02 12.28
C MET A 1 4.19 -14.80 13.00
N THR A 2 5.04 -13.83 13.32
CA THR A 2 4.63 -12.61 14.03
C THR A 2 4.47 -11.47 13.03
N LEU A 3 3.32 -10.79 13.06
CA LEU A 3 3.10 -9.57 12.28
C LEU A 3 3.91 -8.43 12.87
N ARG A 4 4.71 -7.75 12.05
CA ARG A 4 5.49 -6.57 12.46
C ARG A 4 4.72 -5.31 12.11
N PHE A 5 4.70 -4.36 13.04
CA PHE A 5 4.12 -3.04 12.84
C PHE A 5 5.24 -2.00 12.88
N TYR A 6 5.20 -1.07 11.94
CA TYR A 6 6.09 0.09 11.91
C TYR A 6 5.22 1.35 11.97
N SER A 7 5.56 2.26 12.86
CA SER A 7 4.97 3.59 12.94
C SER A 7 5.41 4.47 11.76
N ALA A 8 4.68 5.56 11.52
CA ALA A 8 5.05 6.52 10.49
C ALA A 8 6.46 7.11 10.71
N GLY A 9 6.85 7.33 11.97
CA GLY A 9 8.19 7.82 12.32
C GLY A 9 9.30 6.81 12.01
N GLU A 10 9.08 5.53 12.33
CA GLU A 10 10.04 4.45 11.99
C GLU A 10 10.19 4.28 10.49
N VAL A 11 9.08 4.33 9.74
CA VAL A 11 9.11 4.29 8.28
C VAL A 11 9.87 5.49 7.73
N HIS A 12 9.57 6.70 8.18
CA HIS A 12 10.24 7.91 7.72
C HIS A 12 11.75 7.87 7.98
N ALA A 13 12.17 7.44 9.18
CA ALA A 13 13.58 7.35 9.54
C ALA A 13 14.36 6.29 8.75
N ALA A 14 13.68 5.23 8.27
CA ALA A 14 14.31 4.15 7.51
C ALA A 14 14.48 4.47 6.01
N LEU A 15 13.83 5.52 5.49
CA LEU A 15 13.78 5.82 4.06
C LEU A 15 14.90 6.79 3.65
N ALA A 16 16.04 6.25 3.23
CA ALA A 16 17.03 7.01 2.47
C ALA A 16 16.46 7.39 1.09
N TRP A 17 16.11 8.66 0.89
CA TRP A 17 15.31 9.12 -0.25
C TRP A 17 15.88 8.78 -1.63
N GLU A 18 17.19 8.90 -1.84
CA GLU A 18 17.83 8.53 -3.12
C GLU A 18 17.67 7.04 -3.42
N ARG A 19 17.99 6.18 -2.44
CA ARG A 19 17.82 4.74 -2.56
C ARG A 19 16.37 4.33 -2.78
N LEU A 20 15.44 5.04 -2.15
CA LEU A 20 14.01 4.82 -2.37
C LEU A 20 13.62 5.16 -3.82
N ALA A 21 14.08 6.29 -4.34
CA ALA A 21 13.79 6.69 -5.71
C ALA A 21 14.31 5.65 -6.73
N ASP A 22 15.55 5.19 -6.55
CA ASP A 22 16.14 4.14 -7.41
C ASP A 22 15.36 2.83 -7.33
N ALA A 23 14.97 2.41 -6.11
CA ALA A 23 14.18 1.20 -5.91
C ALA A 23 12.79 1.30 -6.55
N LEU A 24 12.13 2.46 -6.46
CA LEU A 24 10.85 2.71 -7.11
C LEU A 24 10.98 2.72 -8.64
N ALA A 25 12.01 3.34 -9.18
CA ALA A 25 12.27 3.36 -10.62
C ALA A 25 12.46 1.94 -11.17
N ALA A 26 13.28 1.12 -10.50
CA ALA A 26 13.48 -0.28 -10.84
C ALA A 26 12.17 -1.08 -10.72
N ALA A 27 11.39 -0.87 -9.66
CA ALA A 27 10.11 -1.56 -9.46
C ALA A 27 9.08 -1.21 -10.54
N PHE A 28 8.99 0.06 -10.95
CA PHE A 28 8.09 0.48 -12.02
C PHE A 28 8.51 -0.08 -13.37
N ALA A 29 9.81 -0.07 -13.70
CA ALA A 29 10.33 -0.65 -14.93
C ALA A 29 10.10 -2.17 -15.01
N ALA A 30 10.20 -2.86 -13.87
CA ALA A 30 9.99 -4.30 -13.78
C ALA A 30 8.50 -4.71 -13.77
N GLY A 31 7.57 -3.77 -13.61
CA GLY A 31 6.12 -3.99 -13.61
C GLY A 31 5.58 -4.71 -12.37
N ALA A 32 4.26 -4.68 -12.19
CA ALA A 32 3.55 -5.45 -11.17
C ALA A 32 2.08 -5.60 -11.60
N HIS A 33 1.40 -6.59 -11.03
CA HIS A 33 -0.06 -6.64 -11.10
C HIS A 33 -0.62 -5.58 -10.17
N VAL A 34 -1.31 -4.61 -10.75
CA VAL A 34 -1.95 -3.50 -10.02
C VAL A 34 -3.37 -3.36 -10.56
N PRO A 35 -4.35 -4.05 -9.97
CA PRO A 35 -5.73 -3.90 -10.39
C PRO A 35 -6.25 -2.48 -10.12
N LEU A 36 -7.39 -2.15 -10.73
CA LEU A 36 -8.05 -0.88 -10.51
C LEU A 36 -8.33 -0.69 -9.02
N ARG A 37 -8.12 0.55 -8.53
CA ARG A 37 -8.42 0.90 -7.14
C ARG A 37 -9.87 0.57 -6.81
N HIS A 38 -10.11 -0.09 -5.69
CA HIS A 38 -11.46 -0.26 -5.17
C HIS A 38 -11.79 0.93 -4.28
N ALA A 39 -12.92 1.59 -4.56
CA ALA A 39 -13.41 2.72 -3.78
C ALA A 39 -14.74 2.34 -3.13
N HIS A 40 -14.80 2.46 -1.80
CA HIS A 40 -15.99 2.21 -1.00
C HIS A 40 -16.42 3.52 -0.35
N PRO A 41 -17.57 4.09 -0.73
CA PRO A 41 -18.10 5.26 -0.05
C PRO A 41 -18.45 4.89 1.40
N LEU A 42 -17.98 5.68 2.36
CA LEU A 42 -18.33 5.55 3.78
C LEU A 42 -19.41 6.57 4.17
N SER A 43 -19.48 7.69 3.45
CA SER A 43 -20.50 8.73 3.55
C SER A 43 -20.59 9.46 2.20
N GLU A 44 -21.33 10.58 2.12
CA GLU A 44 -21.36 11.44 0.93
C GLU A 44 -19.99 12.02 0.56
N THR A 45 -19.09 12.17 1.53
CA THR A 45 -17.79 12.83 1.34
C THR A 45 -16.58 11.98 1.72
N ASP A 46 -16.80 10.87 2.45
CA ASP A 46 -15.73 10.01 2.96
C ASP A 46 -15.63 8.73 2.12
N THR A 47 -14.40 8.25 1.90
CA THR A 47 -14.15 7.08 1.04
C THR A 47 -13.01 6.23 1.59
N LEU A 48 -13.20 4.91 1.58
CA LEU A 48 -12.16 3.90 1.80
C LEU A 48 -11.64 3.40 0.45
N LEU A 49 -10.32 3.45 0.27
CA LEU A 49 -9.63 2.96 -0.93
C LEU A 49 -8.79 1.73 -0.60
N LEU A 50 -8.94 0.68 -1.41
CA LEU A 50 -8.10 -0.51 -1.38
C LEU A 50 -7.27 -0.57 -2.66
N MET A 51 -5.95 -0.68 -2.50
CA MET A 51 -4.99 -0.67 -3.59
C MET A 51 -4.02 -1.86 -3.42
N PRO A 52 -4.44 -3.07 -3.81
CA PRO A 52 -3.55 -4.23 -3.81
C PRO A 52 -2.54 -4.17 -4.97
N ALA A 53 -1.37 -4.77 -4.78
CA ALA A 53 -0.37 -4.98 -5.81
C ALA A 53 0.46 -6.24 -5.52
N TRP A 54 0.85 -6.99 -6.55
CA TRP A 54 1.70 -8.19 -6.40
C TRP A 54 2.56 -8.46 -7.64
N ARG A 55 3.54 -9.35 -7.51
CA ARG A 55 4.43 -9.81 -8.60
C ARG A 55 4.55 -11.33 -8.56
N ASP A 56 4.38 -12.01 -9.70
CA ASP A 56 4.33 -13.49 -9.76
C ASP A 56 5.65 -14.21 -9.43
N SER A 57 6.78 -13.49 -9.37
CA SER A 57 8.09 -14.09 -9.06
C SER A 57 8.14 -14.66 -7.64
N GLY A 58 8.92 -15.73 -7.42
CA GLY A 58 9.09 -16.38 -6.09
C GLY A 58 9.65 -15.47 -4.99
N ASP A 59 10.33 -14.38 -5.37
CA ASP A 59 10.78 -13.30 -4.47
C ASP A 59 9.80 -12.10 -4.44
N GLY A 60 8.62 -12.27 -5.04
CA GLY A 60 7.59 -11.26 -5.19
C GLY A 60 6.84 -11.00 -3.89
N GLY A 61 6.70 -9.73 -3.55
CA GLY A 61 5.83 -9.29 -2.45
C GLY A 61 4.40 -9.10 -2.93
N LEU A 62 3.44 -9.42 -2.06
CA LEU A 62 2.06 -8.91 -2.14
C LEU A 62 1.93 -7.77 -1.14
N GLY A 63 1.36 -6.66 -1.58
CA GLY A 63 1.07 -5.53 -0.72
C GLY A 63 -0.35 -5.02 -0.90
N VAL A 64 -0.94 -4.49 0.17
CA VAL A 64 -2.21 -3.75 0.10
C VAL A 64 -2.01 -2.41 0.78
N LYS A 65 -2.28 -1.33 0.04
CA LYS A 65 -2.43 -0.01 0.62
C LYS A 65 -3.90 0.26 0.87
N ILE A 66 -4.22 0.55 2.14
CA ILE A 66 -5.55 0.91 2.63
C ILE A 66 -5.51 2.40 2.93
N VAL A 67 -6.39 3.17 2.31
CA VAL A 67 -6.46 4.62 2.50
C VAL A 67 -7.87 5.01 2.91
N THR A 68 -7.99 5.74 4.01
CA THR A 68 -9.26 6.37 4.40
C THR A 68 -9.16 7.86 4.11
N VAL A 69 -10.02 8.36 3.23
CA VAL A 69 -10.13 9.78 2.86
C VAL A 69 -11.36 10.35 3.55
N MET A 70 -11.15 11.30 4.45
CA MET A 70 -12.18 12.00 5.23
C MET A 70 -11.91 13.51 5.17
N PRO A 71 -12.38 14.22 4.13
CA PRO A 71 -12.05 15.63 3.93
C PRO A 71 -12.44 16.53 5.12
N GLY A 72 -13.55 16.22 5.79
CA GLY A 72 -14.04 16.98 6.93
C GLY A 72 -13.25 16.78 8.23
N ASN A 73 -12.27 15.88 8.27
CA ASN A 73 -11.52 15.53 9.48
C ASN A 73 -10.59 16.66 9.93
N ALA A 74 -9.95 17.33 8.95
CA ALA A 74 -9.05 18.46 9.21
C ALA A 74 -9.79 19.64 9.84
N ALA A 75 -10.99 19.96 9.35
CA ALA A 75 -11.79 21.08 9.82
C ALA A 75 -12.50 20.80 11.16
N ARG A 76 -12.95 19.56 11.39
CA ARG A 76 -13.76 19.21 12.58
C ARG A 76 -12.93 18.76 13.77
N LEU A 77 -11.84 18.04 13.53
CA LEU A 77 -11.12 17.31 14.57
C LEU A 77 -9.61 17.62 14.61
N CYS A 78 -9.11 18.49 13.73
CA CYS A 78 -7.67 18.73 13.53
C CYS A 78 -6.88 17.44 13.22
N TRP A 79 -7.54 16.45 12.61
CA TRP A 79 -6.95 15.17 12.23
C TRP A 79 -6.58 15.17 10.75
N PRO A 80 -5.64 14.30 10.32
CA PRO A 80 -5.32 14.16 8.91
C PRO A 80 -6.58 13.84 8.08
N ALA A 81 -6.71 14.52 6.94
CA ALA A 81 -7.78 14.24 5.97
C ALA A 81 -7.61 12.87 5.30
N CYS A 82 -6.40 12.31 5.30
CA CYS A 82 -6.10 10.97 4.79
C CYS A 82 -5.29 10.18 5.82
N SER A 83 -5.66 8.92 6.02
CA SER A 83 -4.84 7.94 6.74
C SER A 83 -4.47 6.80 5.80
N VAL A 84 -3.23 6.32 5.88
CA VAL A 84 -2.70 5.28 4.98
C VAL A 84 -2.03 4.19 5.81
N THR A 85 -2.43 2.95 5.57
CA THR A 85 -1.75 1.75 6.09
C THR A 85 -1.32 0.88 4.92
N VAL A 86 -0.07 0.42 4.95
CA VAL A 86 0.47 -0.52 3.96
C VAL A 86 0.81 -1.83 4.65
N SER A 87 0.22 -2.91 4.17
CA SER A 87 0.53 -4.27 4.61
C SER A 87 1.29 -4.97 3.49
N SER A 88 2.39 -5.66 3.81
CA SER A 88 3.16 -6.46 2.85
C SER A 88 3.39 -7.87 3.38
N THR A 89 3.19 -8.86 2.53
CA THR A 89 3.45 -10.27 2.82
C THR A 89 4.32 -10.84 1.70
N GLY A 90 5.31 -11.67 2.05
CA GLY A 90 6.03 -12.45 1.02
C GLY A 90 5.06 -13.45 0.37
N MET A 91 5.04 -13.53 -0.96
CA MET A 91 4.28 -14.58 -1.62
C MET A 91 5.03 -15.92 -1.53
N ASN A 92 4.29 -17.00 -1.33
CA ASN A 92 4.87 -18.35 -1.32
C ASN A 92 5.26 -18.72 -2.77
N PRO A 93 6.52 -19.15 -3.02
CA PRO A 93 6.98 -19.57 -4.35
C PRO A 93 6.15 -20.67 -5.02
N GLY A 94 5.31 -21.39 -4.26
CA GLY A 94 4.44 -22.46 -4.76
C GLY A 94 2.99 -22.07 -5.09
N HIS A 95 2.60 -20.78 -4.98
CA HIS A 95 1.26 -20.37 -5.39
C HIS A 95 1.22 -20.24 -6.92
N PRO A 96 0.39 -21.03 -7.63
CA PRO A 96 0.32 -20.94 -9.08
C PRO A 96 -0.09 -19.50 -9.48
N PRO A 97 0.54 -18.90 -10.51
CA PRO A 97 0.04 -17.65 -11.05
C PRO A 97 -1.41 -17.90 -11.48
N ASN A 98 -2.35 -17.05 -11.04
CA ASN A 98 -3.75 -17.17 -11.44
C ASN A 98 -3.83 -17.13 -12.97
N GLY A 99 -3.98 -18.31 -13.56
CA GLY A 99 -4.14 -18.53 -14.98
C GLY A 99 -5.51 -18.05 -15.44
N ARG A 100 -5.55 -17.64 -16.70
CA ARG A 100 -6.76 -17.29 -17.46
C ARG A 100 -7.82 -18.38 -17.42
#